data_AF-A0A944T0Q8-F1
#
_entry.id   AF-A0A944T0Q8-F1
#
_cell.length_a   1.000
_cell.length_b   1.000
_cell.length_c   1.000
_cell.angle_alpha   90.00
_cell.angle_beta   90.00
_cell.angle_gamma   90.00
#
_symmetry.space_group_name_H-M   'P 1'
#
loop_
_entity.id
_entity.type
_entity.pdbx_description
1 polymer ?
#
loop_
_entity_poly.entity_id
_entity_poly.type
_entity_poly.pdbx_seq_one_letter_code
_entity_poly.pdbx_strand_id
1 'polypeptide(L)'
;MKRIIIIFFIVILFSGFEFNFNLDKRSDVEKQAMSQLEIGAEYAGYSDEPADPRVIASRAIQMFLGLMGAAFTYLFVYSGYHMITSHGEEEKITRARKTMQGAVIGLMLTLMAFSIAYFVGRRVTEVTGVGYNGSYTDQFYI
;
A
#
# COMPACT_ATOMS: atom_id res chain seq x y z
N MET A 1 -22.87 -1.33 -17.24
CA MET A 1 -22.61 -1.73 -15.83
C MET A 1 -21.15 -2.06 -15.55
N LYS A 2 -20.52 -3.03 -16.25
CA LYS A 2 -19.10 -3.40 -16.03
C LYS A 2 -18.09 -2.24 -16.13
N ARG A 3 -18.30 -1.28 -17.04
CA ARG A 3 -17.44 -0.09 -17.21
C ARG A 3 -17.51 0.90 -16.03
N ILE A 4 -18.65 0.97 -15.35
CA ILE A 4 -18.84 1.88 -14.20
C ILE A 4 -18.08 1.35 -12.98
N ILE A 5 -18.06 0.02 -12.78
CA ILE A 5 -17.28 -0.62 -11.71
C ILE A 5 -15.77 -0.42 -11.94
N ILE A 6 -15.31 -0.54 -13.19
CA ILE A 6 -13.90 -0.30 -13.54
C ILE A 6 -13.51 1.15 -13.24
N ILE A 7 -14.33 2.12 -13.67
CA ILE A 7 -14.07 3.54 -13.41
C ILE A 7 -14.09 3.84 -11.90
N PHE A 8 -15.07 3.30 -11.16
CA PHE A 8 -15.14 3.46 -9.71
C PHE A 8 -13.93 2.88 -9.00
N PHE A 9 -13.45 1.72 -9.46
CA PHE A 9 -12.26 1.10 -8.91
C PHE A 9 -10.99 1.87 -9.26
N ILE A 10 -10.86 2.39 -10.49
CA ILE A 10 -9.75 3.27 -10.87
C ILE A 10 -9.77 4.52 -10.01
N VAL A 11 -10.93 5.13 -9.77
CA VAL A 11 -11.08 6.29 -8.88
C VAL A 11 -10.70 5.93 -7.43
N ILE A 12 -11.10 4.76 -6.93
CA ILE A 12 -10.70 4.28 -5.59
C ILE A 12 -9.19 4.00 -5.53
N LEU A 13 -8.58 3.48 -6.58
CA LEU A 13 -7.13 3.27 -6.62
C LEU A 13 -6.37 4.57 -6.70
N PHE A 14 -6.84 5.52 -7.51
CA PHE A 14 -6.25 6.85 -7.62
C PHE A 14 -6.41 7.64 -6.32
N SER A 15 -7.55 7.47 -5.63
CA SER A 15 -7.81 8.08 -4.31
C SER A 15 -7.10 7.33 -3.18
N GLY A 16 -6.92 6.01 -3.32
CA GLY A 16 -6.32 5.10 -2.34
C GLY A 16 -4.80 5.11 -2.35
N PHE A 17 -4.20 5.43 -3.50
CA PHE A 17 -2.78 5.73 -3.64
C PHE A 17 -2.40 7.03 -2.92
N GLU A 18 -3.38 7.90 -2.64
CA GLU A 18 -3.24 9.17 -1.93
C GLU A 18 -3.88 9.15 -0.52
N PHE A 19 -4.37 8.00 -0.03
CA PHE A 19 -5.06 7.90 1.28
C PHE A 19 -4.06 7.82 2.43
N ASN A 20 -3.23 8.85 2.59
CA ASN A 20 -2.50 9.11 3.81
C ASN A 20 -3.44 9.86 4.76
N PHE A 21 -4.10 9.13 5.67
CA PHE A 21 -4.97 9.71 6.69
C PHE A 21 -4.13 10.42 7.76
N ASN A 22 -3.58 11.59 7.43
CA ASN A 22 -2.94 12.49 8.40
C ASN A 22 -4.02 13.35 9.05
N LEU A 23 -4.51 12.90 10.20
CA LEU A 23 -5.24 13.75 11.13
C LEU A 23 -4.22 14.62 11.88
N ASP A 24 -3.71 15.66 11.23
CA ASP A 24 -3.14 16.79 11.97
C ASP A 24 -3.64 18.12 11.43
N LYS A 25 -3.76 19.06 12.37
CA LYS A 25 -4.68 20.19 12.39
C LYS A 25 -4.49 21.16 11.20
N ARG A 26 -5.63 21.76 10.84
CA ARG A 26 -5.84 22.81 9.83
C ARG A 26 -4.99 24.08 10.08
N SER A 27 -3.69 24.05 9.83
CA SER A 27 -2.89 25.28 9.73
C SER A 27 -1.63 25.08 8.89
N ASP A 28 -1.80 24.85 7.58
CA ASP A 28 -0.89 25.31 6.49
C ASP A 28 -1.10 24.41 5.26
N VAL A 29 -2.10 24.75 4.45
CA VAL A 29 -2.39 24.07 3.18
C VAL A 29 -1.17 24.08 2.26
N GLU A 30 -0.35 25.12 2.34
CA GLU A 30 0.94 25.23 1.64
C GLU A 30 1.93 24.14 2.09
N LYS A 31 2.04 23.87 3.40
CA LYS A 31 2.94 22.82 3.91
C LYS A 31 2.44 21.42 3.56
N GLN A 32 1.13 21.21 3.55
CA GLN A 32 0.56 19.94 3.07
C GLN A 32 0.78 19.74 1.57
N ALA A 33 0.59 20.78 0.75
CA ALA A 33 0.85 20.73 -0.69
C ALA A 33 2.34 20.48 -0.98
N MET A 34 3.24 21.14 -0.24
CA MET A 34 4.68 20.92 -0.35
C MET A 34 5.08 19.53 0.15
N SER A 35 4.47 19.01 1.23
CA SER A 35 4.73 17.65 1.71
C SER A 35 4.25 16.57 0.73
N GLN A 36 3.13 16.78 0.05
CA GLN A 36 2.61 15.85 -0.97
C GLN A 36 3.52 15.85 -2.21
N LEU A 37 4.02 17.02 -2.60
CA LEU A 37 4.98 17.15 -3.70
C LEU A 37 6.34 16.54 -3.35
N GLU A 38 6.83 16.73 -2.12
CA GLU A 38 8.07 16.16 -1.61
C GLU A 38 8.00 14.64 -1.56
N ILE A 39 6.94 14.08 -0.98
CA ILE A 39 6.68 12.64 -0.96
C ILE A 39 6.59 12.08 -2.39
N GLY A 40 5.94 12.79 -3.32
CA GLY A 40 5.87 12.41 -4.73
C GLY A 40 7.23 12.45 -5.46
N ALA A 41 8.04 13.47 -5.20
CA ALA A 41 9.41 13.58 -5.72
C ALA A 41 10.33 12.50 -5.12
N GLU A 42 10.14 12.20 -3.84
CA GLU A 42 10.81 11.15 -3.10
C GLU A 42 10.50 9.77 -3.71
N TYR A 43 9.23 9.48 -4.02
CA TYR A 43 8.83 8.26 -4.74
C TYR A 43 9.35 8.20 -6.18
N ALA A 44 9.54 9.35 -6.84
CA ALA A 44 10.10 9.46 -8.19
C ALA A 44 11.63 9.37 -8.24
N GLY A 45 12.31 9.25 -7.08
CA GLY A 45 13.77 9.18 -6.99
C GLY A 45 14.48 10.53 -7.12
N TYR A 46 13.73 11.63 -7.03
CA TYR A 46 14.25 12.99 -6.93
C TYR A 46 14.38 13.35 -5.45
N SER A 47 15.43 12.85 -4.81
CA SER A 47 15.85 13.29 -3.47
C SER A 47 17.26 13.86 -3.58
N ASP A 48 17.51 15.04 -2.99
CA ASP A 48 18.78 15.79 -3.09
C ASP A 48 19.99 15.09 -2.43
N GLU A 49 19.78 13.92 -1.81
CA GLU A 49 20.84 13.09 -1.23
C GLU A 49 21.09 11.81 -2.06
N PRO A 50 22.34 11.29 -2.12
CA PRO A 50 22.66 10.06 -2.81
C PRO A 50 21.77 8.94 -2.27
N ALA A 51 20.81 8.52 -3.09
CA ALA A 51 19.78 7.60 -2.67
C ALA A 51 20.39 6.25 -2.27
N ASP A 52 20.34 5.94 -0.97
CA ASP A 52 20.73 4.64 -0.45
C ASP A 52 19.92 3.57 -1.21
N PRO A 53 20.58 2.62 -1.90
CA PRO A 53 19.91 1.57 -2.66
C PRO A 53 18.85 0.82 -1.84
N ARG A 54 19.01 0.75 -0.52
CA ARG A 54 18.05 0.15 0.41
C ARG A 54 16.74 0.93 0.47
N VAL A 55 16.79 2.26 0.42
CA VAL A 55 15.61 3.12 0.45
C VAL A 55 14.84 3.02 -0.87
N ILE A 56 15.53 3.08 -2.01
CA ILE A 56 14.91 2.89 -3.33
C ILE A 56 14.23 1.52 -3.42
N ALA A 57 14.91 0.46 -2.98
CA ALA A 57 14.34 -0.88 -2.96
C ALA A 57 13.09 -0.95 -2.06
N SER A 58 13.13 -0.33 -0.87
CA SER A 58 11.97 -0.30 0.02
C SER A 58 10.77 0.43 -0.58
N ARG A 59 10.99 1.53 -1.33
CA ARG A 59 9.94 2.29 -2.02
C ARG A 59 9.34 1.46 -3.16
N ALA A 60 10.18 0.81 -3.98
CA ALA A 60 9.72 -0.06 -5.06
C ALA A 60 8.86 -1.21 -4.54
N ILE A 61 9.25 -1.83 -3.42
CA ILE A 61 8.48 -2.90 -2.76
C ILE A 61 7.14 -2.37 -2.28
N GLN A 62 7.09 -1.20 -1.63
CA GLN A 62 5.85 -0.59 -1.15
C GLN A 62 4.88 -0.29 -2.29
N MET A 63 5.36 0.31 -3.38
CA MET A 63 4.55 0.58 -4.57
C MET A 63 4.01 -0.73 -5.17
N PHE A 64 4.85 -1.76 -5.29
CA PHE A 64 4.43 -3.06 -5.81
C PHE A 64 3.39 -3.75 -4.90
N LEU A 65 3.60 -3.71 -3.58
CA LEU A 65 2.64 -4.26 -2.61
C LEU A 65 1.30 -3.53 -2.64
N GLY A 66 1.31 -2.20 -2.76
CA GLY A 66 0.10 -1.40 -2.91
C GLY A 66 -0.69 -1.81 -4.16
N LEU A 67 -0.01 -1.93 -5.31
CA LEU A 67 -0.63 -2.36 -6.57
C LEU A 67 -1.14 -3.81 -6.50
N MET A 68 -0.43 -4.72 -5.84
CA MET A 68 -0.87 -6.10 -5.67
C MET A 68 -2.10 -6.20 -4.76
N GLY A 69 -2.10 -5.53 -3.61
CA GLY A 69 -3.25 -5.49 -2.71
C GLY A 69 -4.49 -4.95 -3.41
N ALA A 70 -4.33 -3.83 -4.11
CA ALA A 70 -5.33 -3.26 -5.00
C ALA A 70 -5.87 -4.26 -6.03
N ALA A 71 -4.99 -4.95 -6.77
CA ALA A 71 -5.38 -5.92 -7.79
C ALA A 71 -6.18 -7.10 -7.21
N PHE A 72 -5.79 -7.61 -6.04
CA PHE A 72 -6.54 -8.70 -5.39
C PHE A 72 -7.90 -8.24 -4.90
N THR A 73 -8.01 -7.05 -4.31
CA THR A 73 -9.30 -6.47 -3.92
C THR A 73 -10.22 -6.24 -5.13
N TYR A 74 -9.66 -5.80 -6.27
CA TYR A 74 -10.42 -5.68 -7.52
C TYR A 74 -11.02 -7.01 -7.95
N LEU A 75 -10.20 -8.06 -8.01
CA LEU A 75 -10.61 -9.39 -8.42
C LEU A 75 -11.68 -9.94 -7.47
N PHE A 76 -11.53 -9.71 -6.16
CA PHE A 76 -12.51 -10.11 -5.17
C PHE A 76 -13.88 -9.47 -5.43
N VAL A 77 -13.93 -8.14 -5.63
CA VAL A 77 -15.17 -7.41 -5.93
C VAL A 77 -15.76 -7.84 -7.27
N TYR A 78 -14.93 -7.98 -8.30
CA TYR A 78 -15.35 -8.41 -9.63
C TYR A 78 -15.98 -9.81 -9.61
N SER A 79 -15.35 -10.76 -8.92
CA SER A 79 -15.87 -12.11 -8.75
C SER A 79 -17.16 -12.14 -7.93
N GLY A 80 -17.27 -11.32 -6.88
CA GLY A 80 -18.49 -11.19 -6.08
C GLY A 80 -19.67 -10.69 -6.90
N TYR A 81 -19.45 -9.66 -7.72
CA TYR A 81 -20.46 -9.16 -8.65
C TYR A 81 -20.86 -10.22 -9.70
N HIS A 82 -19.88 -10.95 -10.23
CA HIS A 82 -20.15 -12.03 -11.19
C HIS A 82 -21.01 -13.13 -10.57
N MET A 83 -20.72 -13.52 -9.31
CA MET A 83 -21.49 -14.51 -8.57
C MET A 83 -22.96 -14.10 -8.43
N ILE A 84 -23.23 -12.85 -8.02
CA ILE A 84 -24.60 -12.34 -7.83
C ILE A 84 -25.37 -12.25 -9.17
N THR A 85 -24.67 -11.97 -10.27
CA THR A 85 -25.29 -11.81 -11.60
C THR A 85 -25.46 -13.14 -12.35
N SER A 86 -25.15 -14.28 -11.73
CA SER A 86 -25.18 -15.60 -12.40
C SER A 86 -26.59 -16.15 -12.68
N HIS A 87 -27.67 -15.49 -12.22
CA HIS A 87 -29.07 -15.90 -12.41
C HIS A 87 -29.37 -17.38 -12.07
N GLY A 88 -28.59 -17.99 -11.17
CA GLY A 88 -28.76 -19.39 -10.76
C GLY A 88 -27.98 -20.42 -11.59
N GLU A 89 -27.18 -20.01 -12.57
CA GLU A 89 -26.31 -20.94 -13.31
C GLU A 89 -25.12 -21.40 -12.44
N GLU A 90 -25.11 -22.67 -12.07
CA GLU A 90 -24.10 -23.26 -11.17
C GLU A 90 -22.67 -23.14 -11.71
N GLU A 91 -22.48 -23.21 -13.04
CA GLU A 91 -21.16 -23.11 -13.66
C GLU A 91 -20.52 -21.73 -13.41
N LYS A 92 -21.29 -20.64 -13.59
CA LYS A 92 -20.84 -19.28 -13.31
C LYS A 92 -20.56 -19.04 -11.83
N ILE A 93 -21.37 -19.59 -10.95
CA ILE A 93 -21.17 -19.51 -9.50
C ILE A 93 -19.87 -20.23 -9.10
N THR A 94 -19.65 -21.43 -9.63
CA THR A 94 -18.46 -22.23 -9.34
C THR A 94 -17.20 -21.53 -9.84
N ARG A 95 -17.25 -20.94 -11.04
CA ARG A 95 -16.14 -20.18 -11.60
C ARG A 95 -15.83 -18.93 -10.79
N ALA A 96 -16.85 -18.17 -10.39
CA ALA A 96 -16.70 -16.99 -9.54
C ALA A 96 -16.09 -17.33 -8.17
N ARG A 97 -16.53 -18.43 -7.54
CA ARG A 97 -15.97 -18.91 -6.27
C ARG A 97 -14.50 -19.29 -6.38
N LYS A 98 -14.10 -19.97 -7.45
CA LYS A 98 -12.70 -20.33 -7.68
C LYS A 98 -11.80 -19.09 -7.80
N THR A 99 -12.27 -18.06 -8.51
CA THR A 99 -11.54 -16.78 -8.61
C THR A 99 -11.51 -16.03 -7.28
N MET A 100 -12.60 -16.02 -6.51
CA MET A 100 -12.65 -15.45 -5.16
C MET A 100 -11.66 -16.12 -4.22
N GLN A 101 -11.61 -17.46 -4.19
CA GLN A 101 -10.65 -18.22 -3.39
C GLN A 101 -9.21 -17.88 -3.78
N GLY A 102 -8.91 -17.81 -5.08
CA GLY A 102 -7.60 -17.40 -5.57
C GLY A 102 -7.21 -15.98 -5.14
N ALA A 103 -8.16 -15.03 -5.20
CA ALA A 103 -7.93 -13.65 -4.76
C ALA A 103 -7.66 -13.56 -3.25
N VAL A 104 -8.41 -14.29 -2.42
CA VAL A 104 -8.21 -14.33 -0.96
C VAL A 104 -6.86 -14.95 -0.60
N ILE A 105 -6.49 -16.06 -1.24
CA ILE A 105 -5.21 -16.73 -0.99
C ILE A 105 -4.04 -15.81 -1.40
N GLY A 106 -4.14 -15.13 -2.55
CA GLY A 106 -3.13 -14.17 -2.99
C GLY A 106 -2.98 -12.98 -2.03
N LEU A 107 -4.10 -12.45 -1.53
CA LEU A 107 -4.09 -11.40 -0.52
C LEU A 107 -3.48 -11.89 0.81
N MET A 108 -3.81 -13.10 1.24
CA MET A 108 -3.26 -13.67 2.46
C MET A 108 -1.74 -13.88 2.35
N LEU A 109 -1.24 -14.38 1.22
CA LEU A 109 0.18 -14.57 0.97
C LEU A 109 0.96 -13.25 0.94
N THR A 110 0.42 -12.21 0.29
CA THR A 110 1.06 -10.89 0.25
C THR A 110 1.18 -10.25 1.63
N LEU A 111 0.11 -10.33 2.44
CA LEU A 111 0.13 -9.86 3.83
C LEU A 111 1.13 -10.65 4.70
N MET A 112 1.19 -11.97 4.53
CA MET A 112 2.16 -12.81 5.24
C MET A 112 3.60 -12.47 4.86
N ALA A 113 3.88 -12.33 3.56
CA ALA A 113 5.21 -11.98 3.07
C ALA A 113 5.68 -10.63 3.63
N PHE A 114 4.80 -9.61 3.62
CA PHE A 114 5.09 -8.30 4.20
C PHE A 114 5.36 -8.38 5.70
N SER A 115 4.50 -9.09 6.44
CA SER A 115 4.62 -9.26 7.89
C SER A 115 5.95 -9.91 8.28
N ILE A 116 6.34 -10.98 7.56
CA ILE A 116 7.63 -11.66 7.78
C ILE A 116 8.80 -10.74 7.45
N ALA A 117 8.77 -10.05 6.31
CA ALA A 117 9.85 -9.14 5.91
C ALA A 117 10.03 -8.00 6.93
N TYR A 118 8.92 -7.42 7.39
CA TYR A 118 8.92 -6.38 8.41
C TYR A 118 9.46 -6.90 9.75
N PHE A 119 9.04 -8.10 10.16
CA PHE A 119 9.52 -8.74 11.38
C PHE A 119 11.03 -8.95 11.34
N VAL A 120 11.55 -9.58 10.28
CA VAL A 120 12.99 -9.84 10.13
C VAL A 120 13.77 -8.52 10.05
N GLY A 121 13.30 -7.56 9.26
CA GLY A 121 13.94 -6.26 9.12
C GLY A 121 14.13 -5.56 10.46
N ARG A 122 13.10 -5.56 11.32
CA ARG A 122 13.15 -5.01 12.68
C ARG A 122 14.15 -5.74 13.57
N ARG A 123 14.14 -7.07 13.57
CA ARG A 123 15.09 -7.85 14.38
C ARG A 123 16.54 -7.60 13.98
N VAL A 124 16.80 -7.42 12.69
CA VAL A 124 18.16 -7.10 12.20
C VAL A 124 18.58 -5.69 12.65
N THR A 125 17.70 -4.69 12.60
CA THR A 125 18.03 -3.33 13.06
C THR A 125 18.24 -3.27 14.58
N GLU A 126 17.42 -3.98 15.35
CA GLU A 126 17.57 -4.10 16.81
C GLU A 126 18.93 -4.73 17.20
N VAL A 127 19.36 -5.79 16.50
CA VAL A 127 20.61 -6.50 16.82
C VAL A 127 21.86 -5.78 16.29
N THR A 128 21.74 -5.03 15.19
CA THR A 128 22.87 -4.28 14.62
C THR A 128 23.10 -2.93 15.29
N GLY A 129 22.27 -2.54 16.28
CA GLY A 129 22.39 -1.26 16.99
C GLY A 129 22.11 -0.04 16.12
N VAL A 130 21.63 -0.23 14.89
CA VAL A 130 21.19 0.84 13.99
C VAL A 130 19.75 1.21 14.36
N GLY A 131 19.56 1.65 15.61
CA GLY A 131 18.31 2.24 16.08
C GLY A 131 18.11 3.61 15.45
N TYR A 132 16.85 3.97 15.18
CA TYR A 132 16.47 5.33 14.82
C TYR A 132 17.11 6.34 15.78
N ASN A 133 18.11 7.10 15.32
CA ASN A 133 18.48 8.36 15.94
C ASN A 133 17.32 9.33 15.65
N GLY A 134 16.25 9.22 16.43
CA GLY A 134 15.38 10.36 16.67
C GLY A 134 16.25 11.43 17.32
N SER A 135 16.59 12.45 16.55
CA SER A 135 17.06 13.69 17.13
C SER A 135 16.02 14.21 18.12
N TYR A 136 16.49 15.04 19.05
CA TYR A 136 15.78 15.81 20.07
C TYR A 136 15.68 15.16 21.46
N THR A 137 16.25 15.89 22.42
CA THR A 137 16.12 15.81 23.89
C THR A 137 17.08 14.90 24.65
N ASP A 138 18.33 15.35 24.83
CA ASP A 138 18.80 15.52 26.22
C ASP A 138 19.35 16.93 26.40
N GLN A 139 18.62 17.66 27.23
CA GLN A 139 18.77 19.04 27.62
C GLN A 139 19.58 19.00 28.94
N PHE A 140 20.70 19.73 28.97
CA PHE A 140 21.43 20.22 30.16
C PHE A 140 22.50 19.34 30.87
N TYR A 141 23.52 20.06 31.37
CA TYR A 141 24.77 19.70 32.09
C TYR A 141 25.94 19.33 31.15
N ILE A 142 27.00 20.14 30.97
CA ILE A 142 27.78 21.02 31.88
C ILE A 142 28.33 22.19 31.08
#